data_AF-A0A662JJU0-F1
#
_entry.id   AF-A0A662JJU0-F1
#
_cell.length_a   1.000
_cell.length_b   1.000
_cell.length_c   1.000
_cell.angle_alpha   90.00
_cell.angle_beta   90.00
_cell.angle_gamma   90.00
#
_symmetry.space_group_name_H-M   'P 1'
#
loop_
_entity.id
_entity.type
_entity.pdbx_description
1 polymer ?
#
loop_
_entity_poly.entity_id
_entity_poly.type
_entity_poly.pdbx_seq_one_letter_code
_entity_poly.pdbx_strand_id
1 'polypeptide(L)'
;MEHLKSVEREIEDLKRYEEQVLKLEPLPIGEACERPIARSELKLALLYYGDFGVQVLEHLINTYGHCGACGHTCIDYRCKYGKYSFAGNVDFIYEAPRPEDLPAVVDEPLEYLPKELPRVDVVVATGLHSDLYLGLPELLRKSDVKALLVFRDKPGDMPLGVLKQVAEQCRDYGIEFEAPKSSCSLKPRSGVIRRFVEEFRIGRPVLRLSVARRGGSITIRKASLYVSAPCGITWYVVKNLLGYELKCLSVQELRKLYDTISLLHHSYPCTGSMDHDRELGDTVLHYASYIDRESIVVALGLEGELSKIVEERLKPKLS
;
A
#
# COMPACT_ATOMS: atom_id res chain seq x y z
N MET A 1 -11.35 -11.83 24.87
CA MET A 1 -12.60 -11.15 24.47
C MET A 1 -12.34 -9.88 23.67
N GLU A 2 -11.45 -8.98 24.10
CA GLU A 2 -11.11 -7.75 23.36
C GLU A 2 -10.37 -7.99 22.04
N HIS A 3 -9.43 -8.95 22.02
CA HIS A 3 -8.72 -9.36 20.80
C HIS A 3 -9.66 -9.95 19.73
N LEU A 4 -10.56 -10.87 20.11
CA LEU A 4 -11.56 -11.44 19.19
C LEU A 4 -12.47 -10.35 18.59
N LYS A 5 -12.94 -9.40 19.42
CA LYS A 5 -13.68 -8.22 18.94
C LYS A 5 -12.85 -7.33 18.01
N SER A 6 -11.53 -7.32 18.14
CA SER A 6 -10.64 -6.60 17.22
C SER A 6 -10.56 -7.28 15.86
N VAL A 7 -10.43 -8.61 15.83
CA VAL A 7 -10.41 -9.41 14.60
C VAL A 7 -11.72 -9.31 13.84
N GLU A 8 -12.87 -9.45 14.53
CA GLU A 8 -14.19 -9.31 13.91
C GLU A 8 -14.41 -7.93 13.29
N ARG A 9 -14.04 -6.86 14.00
CA ARG A 9 -14.11 -5.48 13.49
C ARG A 9 -13.22 -5.27 12.27
N GLU A 10 -11.99 -5.78 12.31
CA GLU A 10 -11.08 -5.69 11.16
C GLU A 10 -11.67 -6.42 9.94
N ILE A 11 -12.22 -7.63 10.10
CA ILE A 11 -12.86 -8.37 9.00
C ILE A 11 -14.07 -7.62 8.44
N GLU A 12 -14.92 -7.04 9.29
CA GLU A 12 -16.05 -6.23 8.85
C GLU A 12 -15.60 -5.01 8.05
N ASP A 13 -14.54 -4.34 8.52
CA ASP A 13 -13.94 -3.19 7.84
C ASP A 13 -13.34 -3.58 6.48
N LEU A 14 -12.67 -4.74 6.41
CA LEU A 14 -12.16 -5.29 5.16
C LEU A 14 -13.27 -5.55 4.15
N LYS A 15 -14.37 -6.18 4.57
CA LYS A 15 -15.52 -6.45 3.70
C LYS A 15 -16.12 -5.16 3.13
N ARG A 16 -16.33 -4.14 3.98
CA ARG A 16 -16.86 -2.84 3.55
C ARG A 16 -15.93 -2.14 2.55
N TYR A 17 -14.62 -2.18 2.81
CA TYR A 17 -13.62 -1.62 1.89
C TYR A 17 -13.60 -2.36 0.55
N GLU A 18 -13.66 -3.69 0.56
CA GLU A 18 -13.72 -4.50 -0.67
C GLU A 18 -14.98 -4.22 -1.48
N GLU A 19 -16.16 -4.20 -0.85
CA GLU A 19 -17.42 -3.84 -1.50
C GLU A 19 -17.37 -2.45 -2.16
N GLN A 20 -16.63 -1.50 -1.56
CA GLN A 20 -16.41 -0.19 -2.13
C GLN A 20 -15.54 -0.27 -3.39
N VAL A 21 -14.36 -0.89 -3.33
CA VAL A 21 -13.39 -0.87 -4.44
C VAL A 21 -13.72 -1.86 -5.55
N LEU A 22 -14.50 -2.92 -5.30
CA LEU A 22 -14.96 -3.87 -6.32
C LEU A 22 -15.96 -3.26 -7.31
N LYS A 23 -16.46 -2.04 -7.05
CA LYS A 23 -17.28 -1.25 -7.99
C LYS A 23 -16.44 -0.64 -9.11
N LEU A 24 -15.13 -0.56 -8.92
CA LEU A 24 -14.21 0.00 -9.89
C LEU A 24 -13.98 -0.97 -11.05
N GLU A 25 -13.59 -0.47 -12.21
CA GLU A 25 -13.16 -1.35 -13.30
C GLU A 25 -11.88 -2.11 -12.91
N PRO A 26 -11.82 -3.43 -13.15
CA PRO A 26 -10.65 -4.24 -12.86
C PRO A 26 -9.56 -4.08 -13.92
N LEU A 27 -8.31 -4.18 -13.49
CA LEU A 27 -7.14 -4.16 -14.36
C LEU A 27 -6.61 -5.59 -14.56
N PRO A 28 -6.82 -6.22 -15.74
CA PRO A 28 -6.46 -7.62 -15.97
C PRO A 28 -4.94 -7.80 -16.07
N ILE A 29 -4.39 -8.88 -15.52
CA ILE A 29 -2.96 -9.22 -15.66
C ILE A 29 -2.76 -10.12 -16.90
N GLY A 30 -1.77 -9.79 -17.73
CA GLY A 30 -1.39 -10.57 -18.92
C GLY A 30 -2.16 -10.22 -20.19
N GLU A 31 -3.13 -9.32 -20.09
CA GLU A 31 -3.89 -8.78 -21.21
C GLU A 31 -3.45 -7.32 -21.48
N ALA A 32 -3.39 -6.92 -22.74
CA ALA A 32 -3.18 -5.52 -23.10
C ALA A 32 -4.38 -4.69 -22.61
N CYS A 33 -4.14 -3.46 -22.19
CA CYS A 33 -5.21 -2.56 -21.79
C CYS A 33 -5.56 -1.65 -22.96
N GLU A 34 -6.77 -1.80 -23.50
CA GLU A 34 -7.25 -0.95 -24.60
C GLU A 34 -7.60 0.47 -24.13
N ARG A 35 -7.96 0.60 -22.85
CA ARG A 35 -8.37 1.87 -22.22
C ARG A 35 -7.63 2.03 -20.90
N PRO A 36 -6.44 2.65 -20.88
CA PRO A 36 -5.76 2.94 -19.62
C PRO A 36 -6.69 3.77 -18.72
N ILE A 37 -6.55 3.62 -17.40
CA ILE A 37 -7.25 4.49 -16.45
C ILE A 37 -6.99 5.94 -16.86
N ALA A 38 -8.08 6.62 -17.20
CA ALA A 38 -8.07 8.02 -17.58
C ALA A 38 -7.71 8.87 -16.35
N ARG A 39 -6.95 9.93 -16.60
CA ARG A 39 -6.35 10.81 -15.59
C ARG A 39 -7.33 11.20 -14.48
N SER A 40 -6.82 11.24 -13.25
CA SER A 40 -7.52 11.78 -12.08
C SER A 40 -7.59 13.31 -12.18
N GLU A 41 -8.55 13.94 -11.52
CA GLU A 41 -8.54 15.40 -11.31
C GLU A 41 -7.73 15.79 -10.07
N LEU A 42 -7.36 14.82 -9.22
CA LEU A 42 -6.54 15.07 -8.04
C LEU A 42 -5.10 15.36 -8.46
N LYS A 43 -4.55 16.41 -7.87
CA LYS A 43 -3.15 16.78 -7.99
C LYS A 43 -2.37 16.35 -6.75
N LEU A 44 -1.23 15.71 -6.98
CA LEU A 44 -0.40 15.09 -5.97
C LEU A 44 0.91 15.85 -5.81
N ALA A 45 1.36 15.99 -4.57
CA ALA A 45 2.74 16.26 -4.23
C ALA A 45 3.33 15.05 -3.49
N LEU A 46 4.56 14.67 -3.82
CA LEU A 46 5.29 13.61 -3.12
C LEU A 46 6.49 14.22 -2.39
N LEU A 47 6.50 14.11 -1.06
CA LEU A 47 7.59 14.56 -0.19
C LEU A 47 8.23 13.33 0.43
N TYR A 48 9.42 12.96 0.01
CA TYR A 48 9.99 11.67 0.42
C TYR A 48 11.48 11.71 0.68
N TYR A 49 11.97 10.68 1.36
CA TYR A 49 13.37 10.30 1.32
C TYR A 49 13.51 8.76 1.21
N GLY A 50 14.57 8.33 0.52
CA GLY A 50 14.91 6.93 0.34
C GLY A 50 14.05 6.17 -0.67
N ASP A 51 14.38 4.88 -0.84
CA ASP A 51 13.90 4.05 -1.95
C ASP A 51 12.38 3.86 -2.00
N PHE A 52 11.69 3.92 -0.86
CA PHE A 52 10.25 3.70 -0.84
C PHE A 52 9.49 4.80 -1.57
N GLY A 53 9.85 6.07 -1.34
CA GLY A 53 9.25 7.17 -2.07
C GLY A 53 9.48 7.06 -3.57
N VAL A 54 10.68 6.67 -3.98
CA VAL A 54 11.00 6.38 -5.39
C VAL A 54 10.11 5.28 -5.94
N GLN A 55 9.92 4.17 -5.22
CA GLN A 55 9.06 3.08 -5.69
C GLN A 55 7.58 3.47 -5.79
N VAL A 56 7.05 4.25 -4.84
CA VAL A 56 5.68 4.77 -4.92
C VAL A 56 5.53 5.68 -6.14
N LEU A 57 6.51 6.56 -6.38
CA LEU A 57 6.54 7.43 -7.55
C LEU A 57 6.58 6.63 -8.85
N GLU A 58 7.51 5.68 -8.97
CA GLU A 58 7.63 4.79 -10.13
C GLU A 58 6.37 3.95 -10.35
N HIS A 59 5.73 3.53 -9.25
CA HIS A 59 4.47 2.83 -9.31
C HIS A 59 3.35 3.71 -9.85
N LEU A 60 3.23 4.97 -9.41
CA LEU A 60 2.25 5.96 -9.88
C LEU A 60 2.44 6.32 -11.35
N ILE A 61 3.66 6.68 -11.77
CA ILE A 61 3.93 7.11 -13.14
C ILE A 61 3.87 5.95 -14.13
N ASN A 62 4.25 4.74 -13.67
CA ASN A 62 4.19 3.48 -14.41
C ASN A 62 4.86 3.53 -15.80
N THR A 63 5.99 4.21 -15.88
CA THR A 63 6.84 4.26 -17.08
C THR A 63 7.45 2.89 -17.37
N TYR A 64 7.53 2.51 -18.65
CA TYR A 64 8.13 1.23 -19.05
C TYR A 64 9.58 1.12 -18.59
N GLY A 65 9.98 -0.06 -18.12
CA GLY A 65 11.38 -0.40 -17.79
C GLY A 65 11.72 -0.35 -16.30
N HIS A 66 10.93 0.31 -15.46
CA HIS A 66 11.23 0.42 -14.01
C HIS A 66 10.99 -0.90 -13.24
N CYS A 67 10.02 -1.71 -13.67
CA CYS A 67 9.79 -3.04 -13.10
C CYS A 67 10.81 -4.06 -13.62
N GLY A 68 11.81 -4.38 -12.79
CA GLY A 68 12.80 -5.45 -13.05
C GLY A 68 12.52 -6.78 -12.34
N ALA A 69 11.55 -6.83 -11.41
CA ALA A 69 11.41 -7.93 -10.45
C ALA A 69 11.22 -9.33 -11.07
N CYS A 70 10.56 -9.43 -12.24
CA CYS A 70 10.33 -10.71 -12.91
C CYS A 70 11.51 -11.18 -13.78
N GLY A 71 12.46 -10.32 -14.14
CA GLY A 71 13.52 -10.63 -15.10
C GLY A 71 12.97 -11.32 -16.37
N HIS A 72 13.57 -12.46 -16.72
CA HIS A 72 13.20 -13.29 -17.88
C HIS A 72 11.78 -13.90 -17.79
N THR A 73 11.12 -13.87 -16.64
CA THR A 73 9.75 -14.37 -16.47
C THR A 73 8.69 -13.27 -16.73
N CYS A 74 9.10 -12.07 -17.14
CA CYS A 74 8.18 -11.00 -17.52
C CYS A 74 7.22 -11.47 -18.63
N ILE A 75 5.97 -11.03 -18.56
CA ILE A 75 4.92 -11.36 -19.54
C ILE A 75 4.80 -10.24 -20.59
N ASP A 76 5.92 -9.90 -21.23
CA ASP A 76 6.02 -8.88 -22.29
C ASP A 76 5.35 -7.56 -21.92
N TYR A 77 5.64 -7.06 -20.72
CA TYR A 77 5.07 -5.81 -20.21
C TYR A 77 3.54 -5.79 -20.03
N ARG A 78 2.83 -6.92 -20.19
CA ARG A 78 1.37 -7.03 -20.02
C ARG A 78 0.89 -7.13 -18.57
N CYS A 79 1.81 -6.97 -17.60
CA CYS A 79 1.48 -7.02 -16.18
C CYS A 79 0.84 -5.72 -15.69
N LYS A 80 1.60 -4.63 -15.48
CA LYS A 80 1.05 -3.32 -15.07
C LYS A 80 1.13 -2.24 -16.15
N TYR A 81 1.99 -2.39 -17.15
CA TYR A 81 2.24 -1.31 -18.11
C TYR A 81 1.11 -1.11 -19.09
N GLY A 82 0.93 0.14 -19.51
CA GLY A 82 -0.16 0.57 -20.39
C GLY A 82 -1.54 0.55 -19.73
N LYS A 83 -1.66 0.17 -18.45
CA LYS A 83 -2.94 0.13 -17.71
C LYS A 83 -3.31 1.46 -17.08
N TYR A 84 -2.31 2.28 -16.78
CA TYR A 84 -2.46 3.61 -16.20
C TYR A 84 -1.12 4.35 -16.31
N SER A 85 -1.16 5.67 -16.21
CA SER A 85 0.00 6.51 -15.94
C SER A 85 -0.48 7.81 -15.28
N PHE A 86 -0.01 8.05 -14.06
CA PHE A 86 -0.41 9.23 -13.28
C PHE A 86 0.65 10.33 -13.30
N ALA A 87 1.58 10.31 -14.27
CA ALA A 87 2.60 11.34 -14.40
C ALA A 87 1.99 12.76 -14.53
N GLY A 88 0.83 12.90 -15.17
CA GLY A 88 0.12 14.19 -15.27
C GLY A 88 -0.62 14.63 -14.00
N ASN A 89 -0.61 13.81 -12.96
CA ASN A 89 -1.22 14.07 -11.67
C ASN A 89 -0.19 14.40 -10.58
N VAL A 90 1.07 14.04 -10.78
CA VAL A 90 2.16 14.37 -9.85
C VAL A 90 2.74 15.72 -10.25
N ASP A 91 2.25 16.78 -9.61
CA ASP A 91 2.60 18.17 -9.95
C ASP A 91 3.80 18.67 -9.15
N PHE A 92 4.20 17.95 -8.09
CA PHE A 92 5.36 18.30 -7.27
C PHE A 92 6.04 17.07 -6.68
N ILE A 93 7.37 17.10 -6.67
CA ILE A 93 8.22 16.06 -6.07
C ILE A 93 9.33 16.77 -5.30
N TYR A 94 9.51 16.38 -4.04
CA TYR A 94 10.55 16.89 -3.18
C TYR A 94 11.26 15.73 -2.48
N GLU A 95 12.55 15.58 -2.76
CA GLU A 95 13.42 14.70 -2.00
C GLU A 95 13.97 15.48 -0.80
N ALA A 96 13.58 15.06 0.40
CA ALA A 96 13.99 15.68 1.65
C ALA A 96 15.46 15.34 1.99
N PRO A 97 16.11 16.12 2.87
CA PRO A 97 17.43 15.79 3.38
C PRO A 97 17.47 14.40 4.00
N ARG A 98 18.65 13.77 3.96
CA ARG A 98 18.85 12.47 4.61
C ARG A 98 18.56 12.61 6.10
N PRO A 99 17.75 11.73 6.71
CA PRO A 99 17.51 11.76 8.15
C PRO A 99 18.80 11.69 8.96
N GLU A 100 19.83 11.02 8.44
CA GLU A 100 21.14 10.90 9.09
C GLU A 100 21.97 12.19 9.07
N ASP A 101 21.66 13.12 8.16
CA ASP A 101 22.34 14.42 8.04
C ASP A 101 21.68 15.51 8.92
N LEU A 102 20.55 15.19 9.56
CA LEU A 102 19.78 16.10 10.41
C LEU A 102 20.11 15.90 11.89
N PRO A 103 19.96 16.94 12.73
CA PRO A 103 20.08 16.77 14.18
C PRO A 103 18.98 15.84 14.69
N ALA A 104 19.27 15.13 15.79
CA ALA A 104 18.33 14.21 16.42
C ALA A 104 17.01 14.88 16.88
N VAL A 105 17.04 16.21 17.09
CA VAL A 105 15.88 17.05 17.32
C VAL A 105 15.99 18.23 16.36
N VAL A 106 14.95 18.45 15.56
CA VAL A 106 14.87 19.58 14.62
C VAL A 106 13.98 20.66 15.23
N ASP A 107 14.57 21.79 15.61
CA ASP A 107 13.84 22.91 16.22
C ASP A 107 12.89 23.60 15.23
N GLU A 108 13.31 23.79 13.98
CA GLU A 108 12.54 24.46 12.92
C GLU A 108 12.34 23.55 11.70
N PRO A 109 11.36 22.61 11.72
CA PRO A 109 11.13 21.65 10.64
C PRO A 109 10.91 22.28 9.26
N LEU A 110 10.29 23.46 9.21
CA LEU A 110 9.96 24.14 7.95
C LEU A 110 11.20 24.59 7.16
N GLU A 111 12.37 24.70 7.79
CA GLU A 111 13.63 25.05 7.10
C GLU A 111 14.13 23.94 6.16
N TYR A 112 13.73 22.69 6.43
CA TYR A 112 14.13 21.50 5.68
C TYR A 112 13.01 20.99 4.75
N LEU A 113 11.93 21.74 4.63
CA LEU A 113 10.79 21.44 3.79
C LEU A 113 10.71 22.44 2.62
N PRO A 114 9.91 22.14 1.58
CA PRO A 114 9.60 23.13 0.55
C PRO A 114 9.04 24.40 1.17
N LYS A 115 9.47 25.57 0.67
CA LYS A 115 8.97 26.87 1.14
C LYS A 115 7.49 27.07 0.82
N GLU A 116 7.05 26.53 -0.32
CA GLU A 116 5.69 26.58 -0.81
C GLU A 116 5.41 25.30 -1.62
N LEU A 117 4.15 24.90 -1.67
CA LEU A 117 3.68 23.84 -2.57
C LEU A 117 2.91 24.49 -3.72
N PRO A 118 2.99 23.94 -4.95
CA PRO A 118 2.06 24.33 -6.00
C PRO A 118 0.64 23.87 -5.61
N ARG A 119 -0.34 24.26 -6.41
CA ARG A 119 -1.74 23.89 -6.18
C ARG A 119 -1.94 22.37 -6.32
N VAL A 120 -1.95 21.67 -5.19
CA VAL A 120 -2.16 20.22 -5.09
C VAL A 120 -3.29 19.89 -4.13
N ASP A 121 -3.95 18.76 -4.32
CA ASP A 121 -5.03 18.28 -3.46
C ASP A 121 -4.52 17.38 -2.34
N VAL A 122 -3.53 16.53 -2.63
CA VAL A 122 -3.02 15.51 -1.71
C VAL A 122 -1.50 15.56 -1.64
N VAL A 123 -0.96 15.61 -0.43
CA VAL A 123 0.46 15.38 -0.17
C VAL A 123 0.64 13.96 0.31
N VAL A 124 1.45 13.19 -0.40
CA VAL A 124 1.94 11.89 0.05
C VAL A 124 3.34 12.10 0.63
N ALA A 125 3.55 11.68 1.87
CA ALA A 125 4.84 11.80 2.53
C ALA A 125 5.35 10.46 3.06
N THR A 126 6.67 10.22 2.98
CA THR A 126 7.27 8.98 3.50
C THR A 126 8.78 9.07 3.68
N GLY A 127 9.34 8.30 4.62
CA GLY A 127 10.79 8.21 4.84
C GLY A 127 11.47 9.46 5.38
N LEU A 128 10.71 10.48 5.79
CA LEU A 128 11.24 11.72 6.35
C LEU A 128 11.80 11.49 7.76
N HIS A 129 12.73 12.35 8.19
CA HIS A 129 13.08 12.48 9.61
C HIS A 129 11.81 12.80 10.43
N SER A 130 11.69 12.19 11.62
CA SER A 130 10.45 12.21 12.41
C SER A 130 9.91 13.61 12.64
N ASP A 131 10.80 14.56 12.88
CA ASP A 131 10.42 15.93 13.23
C ASP A 131 9.97 16.73 12.03
N LEU A 132 10.36 16.35 10.80
CA LEU A 132 9.88 17.03 9.59
C LEU A 132 8.39 16.84 9.37
N TYR A 133 7.82 15.72 9.84
CA TYR A 133 6.37 15.51 9.78
C TYR A 133 5.60 16.57 10.59
N LEU A 134 6.19 17.14 11.66
CA LEU A 134 5.56 18.19 12.48
C LEU A 134 5.41 19.52 11.73
N GLY A 135 6.24 19.77 10.71
CA GLY A 135 6.14 20.96 9.86
C GLY A 135 5.07 20.84 8.77
N LEU A 136 4.65 19.62 8.42
CA LEU A 136 3.75 19.39 7.30
C LEU A 136 2.38 20.06 7.48
N PRO A 137 1.67 19.95 8.62
CA PRO A 137 0.35 20.57 8.75
C PRO A 137 0.34 22.07 8.42
N GLU A 138 1.35 22.80 8.88
CA GLU A 138 1.47 24.24 8.62
C GLU A 138 1.81 24.56 7.16
N LEU A 139 2.73 23.79 6.54
CA LEU A 139 3.03 23.91 5.11
C LEU A 139 1.78 23.67 4.24
N LEU A 140 1.02 22.63 4.58
CA LEU A 140 -0.17 22.22 3.85
C LEU A 140 -1.30 23.24 4.01
N ARG A 141 -1.51 23.75 5.22
CA ARG A 141 -2.48 24.82 5.50
C ARG A 141 -2.21 26.08 4.68
N LYS A 142 -0.95 26.51 4.58
CA LYS A 142 -0.55 27.68 3.78
C LYS A 142 -0.77 27.49 2.28
N SER A 143 -0.86 26.24 1.83
CA SER A 143 -0.96 25.88 0.41
C SER A 143 -2.35 25.34 0.04
N ASP A 144 -3.35 25.48 0.92
CA ASP A 144 -4.73 25.00 0.74
C ASP A 144 -4.84 23.50 0.36
N VAL A 145 -3.92 22.67 0.86
CA VAL A 145 -3.91 21.22 0.60
C VAL A 145 -5.03 20.54 1.38
N LYS A 146 -5.75 19.63 0.72
CA LYS A 146 -6.95 18.99 1.29
C LYS A 146 -6.64 17.76 2.14
N ALA A 147 -5.57 17.02 1.80
CA ALA A 147 -5.23 15.79 2.48
C ALA A 147 -3.72 15.54 2.61
N LEU A 148 -3.35 14.93 3.74
CA LEU A 148 -2.03 14.40 4.03
C LEU A 148 -2.11 12.88 4.19
N LEU A 149 -1.35 12.16 3.38
CA LEU A 149 -1.20 10.71 3.46
C LEU A 149 0.25 10.38 3.81
N VAL A 150 0.48 9.74 4.96
CA VAL A 150 1.84 9.37 5.40
C VAL A 150 2.02 7.87 5.35
N PHE A 151 2.83 7.38 4.42
CA PHE A 151 3.15 5.96 4.37
C PHE A 151 4.28 5.64 5.34
N ARG A 152 3.99 4.76 6.31
CA ARG A 152 4.91 4.41 7.40
C ARG A 152 5.39 2.98 7.24
N ASP A 153 6.46 2.80 6.49
CA ASP A 153 7.01 1.48 6.17
C ASP A 153 8.33 1.17 6.90
N LYS A 154 8.82 2.10 7.72
CA LYS A 154 9.92 1.89 8.68
C LYS A 154 9.48 2.18 10.12
N PRO A 155 10.12 1.60 11.14
CA PRO A 155 9.79 1.90 12.53
C PRO A 155 9.88 3.39 12.89
N GLY A 156 10.89 4.07 12.35
CA GLY A 156 11.12 5.50 12.55
C GLY A 156 10.13 6.41 11.81
N ASP A 157 9.36 5.89 10.84
CA ASP A 157 8.38 6.71 10.12
C ASP A 157 7.25 7.13 11.04
N MET A 158 7.20 8.42 11.35
CA MET A 158 6.18 9.08 12.16
C MET A 158 5.82 8.25 13.42
N PRO A 159 6.65 8.31 14.48
CA PRO A 159 6.35 7.62 15.73
C PRO A 159 5.01 8.07 16.33
N LEU A 160 4.41 7.25 17.20
CA LEU A 160 3.06 7.49 17.76
C LEU A 160 2.86 8.88 18.38
N GLY A 161 3.90 9.47 18.98
CA GLY A 161 3.85 10.84 19.50
C GLY A 161 3.67 11.89 18.40
N VAL A 162 4.50 11.82 17.37
CA VAL A 162 4.43 12.68 16.17
C VAL A 162 3.10 12.48 15.46
N LEU A 163 2.67 11.23 15.27
CA LEU A 163 1.38 10.91 14.65
C LEU A 163 0.22 11.64 15.33
N LYS A 164 0.16 11.61 16.66
CA LYS A 164 -0.90 12.27 17.43
C LYS A 164 -0.89 13.78 17.23
N GLN A 165 0.29 14.40 17.30
CA GLN A 165 0.44 15.85 17.11
C GLN A 165 0.04 16.29 15.71
N VAL A 166 0.53 15.59 14.67
CA VAL A 166 0.17 15.86 13.27
C VAL A 166 -1.33 15.65 13.05
N ALA A 167 -1.92 14.58 13.59
CA ALA A 167 -3.35 14.33 13.47
C ALA A 167 -4.21 15.42 14.13
N GLU A 168 -3.77 15.98 15.26
CA GLU A 168 -4.43 17.09 15.94
C GLU A 168 -4.36 18.37 15.10
N GLN A 169 -3.16 18.74 14.63
CA GLN A 169 -2.97 19.92 13.79
C GLN A 169 -3.73 19.82 12.45
N CYS A 170 -3.67 18.67 11.77
CA CYS A 170 -4.44 18.45 10.54
C CYS A 170 -5.94 18.61 10.79
N ARG A 171 -6.46 18.12 11.92
CA ARG A 171 -7.87 18.30 12.28
C ARG A 171 -8.22 19.78 12.47
N ASP A 172 -7.40 20.52 13.20
CA ASP A 172 -7.62 21.95 13.46
C ASP A 172 -7.57 22.77 12.16
N TYR A 173 -6.77 22.34 11.18
CA TYR A 173 -6.63 22.98 9.88
C TYR A 173 -7.62 22.47 8.83
N GLY A 174 -8.46 21.48 9.15
CA GLY A 174 -9.42 20.89 8.21
C GLY A 174 -8.77 20.05 7.11
N ILE A 175 -7.56 19.53 7.34
CA ILE A 175 -6.81 18.66 6.44
C ILE A 175 -7.16 17.20 6.76
N GLU A 176 -7.63 16.44 5.78
CA GLU A 176 -7.86 15.00 5.93
C GLU A 176 -6.53 14.27 6.12
N PHE A 177 -6.44 13.37 7.11
CA PHE A 177 -5.17 12.75 7.47
C PHE A 177 -5.30 11.24 7.66
N GLU A 178 -4.42 10.49 7.01
CA GLU A 178 -4.25 9.05 7.20
C GLU A 178 -2.74 8.72 7.24
N ALA A 179 -2.36 7.82 8.13
CA ALA A 179 -0.96 7.42 8.32
C ALA A 179 -0.82 5.89 8.49
N PRO A 180 -1.12 5.10 7.45
CA PRO A 180 -1.15 3.64 7.51
C PRO A 180 0.23 3.04 7.82
N LYS A 181 0.25 2.02 8.69
CA LYS A 181 1.42 1.20 9.01
C LYS A 181 1.03 -0.29 9.00
N SER A 182 1.55 -1.13 8.11
CA SER A 182 2.28 -0.78 6.88
C SER A 182 1.44 0.07 5.92
N SER A 183 2.07 0.66 4.90
CA SER A 183 1.38 1.47 3.89
C SER A 183 0.25 0.71 3.17
N CYS A 184 0.41 -0.60 3.00
CA CYS A 184 -0.58 -1.54 2.44
C CYS A 184 -1.85 -1.68 3.29
N SER A 185 -1.93 -1.07 4.47
CA SER A 185 -3.13 -1.09 5.32
C SER A 185 -4.14 0.03 5.01
N LEU A 186 -3.83 0.93 4.08
CA LEU A 186 -4.68 2.06 3.70
C LEU A 186 -6.05 1.61 3.18
N LYS A 187 -7.12 1.86 3.95
CA LYS A 187 -8.51 1.49 3.63
C LYS A 187 -9.53 2.60 3.98
N PRO A 188 -9.42 3.81 3.39
CA PRO A 188 -10.25 4.96 3.71
C PRO A 188 -11.72 4.74 3.32
N ARG A 189 -12.63 5.29 4.14
CA ARG A 189 -14.09 5.13 3.96
C ARG A 189 -14.76 6.29 3.22
N SER A 190 -14.17 7.47 3.25
CA SER A 190 -14.73 8.70 2.67
C SER A 190 -13.62 9.70 2.37
N GLY A 191 -13.98 10.85 1.81
CA GLY A 191 -13.05 11.97 1.64
C GLY A 191 -12.16 11.87 0.40
N VAL A 192 -11.18 12.75 0.36
CA VAL A 192 -10.16 12.89 -0.68
C VAL A 192 -9.20 11.70 -0.65
N ILE A 193 -8.88 11.13 0.51
CA ILE A 193 -7.99 9.96 0.57
C ILE A 193 -8.70 8.71 0.02
N ARG A 194 -10.02 8.58 0.22
CA ARG A 194 -10.80 7.56 -0.50
C ARG A 194 -10.70 7.73 -2.01
N ARG A 195 -10.89 8.95 -2.52
CA ARG A 195 -10.76 9.24 -3.95
C ARG A 195 -9.34 8.93 -4.45
N PHE A 196 -8.31 9.21 -3.65
CA PHE A 196 -6.94 8.84 -3.98
C PHE A 196 -6.83 7.31 -4.23
N VAL A 197 -7.35 6.48 -3.32
CA VAL A 197 -7.32 5.02 -3.49
C VAL A 197 -8.10 4.57 -4.73
N GLU A 198 -9.29 5.12 -4.96
CA GLU A 198 -10.17 4.75 -6.08
C GLU A 198 -9.66 5.21 -7.45
N GLU A 199 -9.01 6.37 -7.53
CA GLU A 199 -8.55 6.97 -8.78
C GLU A 199 -7.12 6.50 -9.13
N PHE A 200 -6.21 6.43 -8.15
CA PHE A 200 -4.82 6.00 -8.37
C PHE A 200 -4.62 4.49 -8.23
N ARG A 201 -5.62 3.76 -7.72
CA ARG A 201 -5.57 2.30 -7.45
C ARG A 201 -4.41 1.91 -6.52
N ILE A 202 -4.09 2.77 -5.56
CA ILE A 202 -3.04 2.58 -4.56
C ILE A 202 -3.63 2.57 -3.17
N GLY A 203 -3.40 1.49 -2.42
CA GLY A 203 -3.85 1.33 -1.05
C GLY A 203 -3.78 -0.12 -0.62
N ARG A 204 -4.73 -0.57 0.20
CA ARG A 204 -4.84 -1.98 0.54
C ARG A 204 -5.20 -2.81 -0.71
N PRO A 205 -4.46 -3.89 -1.03
CA PRO A 205 -4.68 -4.70 -2.22
C PRO A 205 -6.08 -5.30 -2.29
N VAL A 206 -6.72 -5.22 -3.45
CA VAL A 206 -7.96 -5.94 -3.75
C VAL A 206 -7.89 -6.48 -5.17
N LEU A 207 -8.23 -7.76 -5.31
CA LEU A 207 -8.05 -8.50 -6.56
C LEU A 207 -9.16 -9.52 -6.78
N ARG A 208 -9.30 -9.98 -8.02
CA ARG A 208 -10.16 -11.09 -8.40
C ARG A 208 -9.35 -12.16 -9.11
N LEU A 209 -9.57 -13.41 -8.75
CA LEU A 209 -8.98 -14.57 -9.42
C LEU A 209 -10.06 -15.36 -10.16
N SER A 210 -9.77 -15.71 -11.41
CA SER A 210 -10.52 -16.75 -12.12
C SER A 210 -9.80 -18.07 -11.91
N VAL A 211 -10.51 -19.06 -11.38
CA VAL A 211 -9.93 -20.36 -11.04
C VAL A 211 -10.58 -21.50 -11.83
N ALA A 212 -9.79 -22.50 -12.18
CA ALA A 212 -10.31 -23.78 -12.68
C ALA A 212 -10.36 -24.78 -11.52
N ARG A 213 -11.48 -25.47 -11.36
CA ARG A 213 -11.65 -26.52 -10.34
C ARG A 213 -11.71 -27.88 -11.00
N ARG A 214 -10.87 -28.82 -10.56
CA ARG A 214 -10.88 -30.22 -11.02
C ARG A 214 -10.69 -31.14 -9.82
N GLY A 215 -11.75 -31.88 -9.48
CA GLY A 215 -11.79 -32.59 -8.19
C GLY A 215 -11.67 -31.61 -7.02
N GLY A 216 -10.80 -31.89 -6.07
CA GLY A 216 -10.50 -31.00 -4.93
C GLY A 216 -9.45 -29.91 -5.22
N SER A 217 -8.90 -29.85 -6.44
CA SER A 217 -7.84 -28.92 -6.81
C SER A 217 -8.39 -27.61 -7.37
N ILE A 218 -7.72 -26.50 -7.04
CA ILE A 218 -8.01 -25.14 -7.51
C ILE A 218 -6.76 -24.60 -8.22
N THR A 219 -6.86 -24.30 -9.51
CA THR A 219 -5.77 -23.67 -10.29
C THR A 219 -6.12 -22.23 -10.64
N ILE A 220 -5.22 -21.29 -10.35
CA ILE A 220 -5.37 -19.88 -10.73
C ILE A 220 -5.12 -19.73 -12.24
N ARG A 221 -6.11 -19.23 -12.99
CA ARG A 221 -6.05 -19.11 -14.46
C ARG A 221 -5.89 -17.68 -14.94
N LYS A 222 -6.63 -16.76 -14.35
CA LYS A 222 -6.56 -15.32 -14.65
C LYS A 222 -6.62 -14.53 -13.36
N ALA A 223 -6.11 -13.31 -13.41
CA ALA A 223 -6.18 -12.39 -12.31
C ALA A 223 -6.47 -10.96 -12.80
N SER A 224 -7.11 -10.18 -11.96
CA SER A 224 -7.29 -8.74 -12.17
C SER A 224 -7.20 -8.00 -10.86
N LEU A 225 -6.61 -6.80 -10.87
CA LEU A 225 -6.48 -5.96 -9.68
C LEU A 225 -7.48 -4.81 -9.72
N TYR A 226 -8.00 -4.46 -8.55
CA TYR A 226 -8.80 -3.24 -8.34
C TYR A 226 -7.94 -2.17 -7.67
N VAL A 227 -7.12 -2.58 -6.70
CA VAL A 227 -6.17 -1.74 -5.96
C VAL A 227 -4.89 -2.55 -5.75
N SER A 228 -3.74 -1.89 -5.91
CA SER A 228 -2.41 -2.43 -5.62
C SER A 228 -1.85 -1.82 -4.34
N ALA A 229 -0.98 -2.55 -3.66
CA ALA A 229 -0.11 -2.02 -2.63
C ALA A 229 0.71 -0.82 -3.16
N PRO A 230 1.05 0.17 -2.30
CA PRO A 230 1.74 1.40 -2.72
C PRO A 230 3.06 1.20 -3.48
N CYS A 231 3.89 0.22 -3.10
CA CYS A 231 5.13 -0.10 -3.80
C CYS A 231 4.93 -0.89 -5.11
N GLY A 232 3.70 -1.34 -5.40
CA GLY A 232 3.38 -2.14 -6.58
C GLY A 232 3.55 -3.64 -6.48
N ILE A 233 3.92 -4.16 -5.30
CA ILE A 233 4.22 -5.58 -5.08
C ILE A 233 3.06 -6.52 -5.45
N THR A 234 1.81 -6.07 -5.29
CA THR A 234 0.62 -6.86 -5.62
C THR A 234 0.64 -7.36 -7.06
N TRP A 235 1.08 -6.53 -8.01
CA TRP A 235 1.22 -6.94 -9.41
C TRP A 235 2.20 -8.11 -9.58
N TYR A 236 3.33 -8.06 -8.89
CA TYR A 236 4.35 -9.08 -8.96
C TYR A 236 3.87 -10.40 -8.34
N VAL A 237 3.33 -10.35 -7.12
CA VAL A 237 2.85 -11.54 -6.40
C VAL A 237 1.76 -12.23 -7.21
N VAL A 238 0.73 -11.49 -7.63
CA VAL A 238 -0.43 -12.06 -8.32
C VAL A 238 -0.06 -12.60 -9.71
N LYS A 239 0.81 -11.92 -10.46
CA LYS A 239 1.32 -12.44 -11.74
C LYS A 239 2.03 -13.78 -11.56
N ASN A 240 2.85 -13.92 -10.53
CA ASN A 240 3.62 -15.15 -10.31
C ASN A 240 2.80 -16.30 -9.69
N LEU A 241 1.58 -16.00 -9.25
CA LEU A 241 0.60 -17.01 -8.84
C LEU A 241 -0.27 -17.52 -10.00
N LEU A 242 -0.19 -16.93 -11.20
CA LEU A 242 -0.87 -17.47 -12.38
C LEU A 242 -0.34 -18.87 -12.67
N GLY A 243 -1.25 -19.85 -12.78
CA GLY A 243 -0.91 -21.26 -12.94
C GLY A 243 -0.63 -22.01 -11.63
N TYR A 244 -0.57 -21.33 -10.48
CA TYR A 244 -0.44 -22.00 -9.18
C TYR A 244 -1.64 -22.92 -8.95
N GLU A 245 -1.36 -24.15 -8.52
CA GLU A 245 -2.34 -25.18 -8.23
C GLU A 245 -2.35 -25.50 -6.73
N LEU A 246 -3.47 -25.21 -6.07
CA LEU A 246 -3.77 -25.68 -4.73
C LEU A 246 -4.45 -27.05 -4.83
N LYS A 247 -3.72 -28.13 -4.56
CA LYS A 247 -4.18 -29.51 -4.87
C LYS A 247 -5.40 -29.93 -4.05
N CYS A 248 -5.48 -29.47 -2.81
CA CYS A 248 -6.62 -29.66 -1.91
C CYS A 248 -6.58 -28.62 -0.78
N LEU A 249 -7.65 -28.54 0.01
CA LEU A 249 -7.74 -27.65 1.17
C LEU A 249 -7.18 -28.29 2.46
N SER A 250 -6.09 -29.04 2.34
CA SER A 250 -5.38 -29.56 3.51
C SER A 250 -4.52 -28.46 4.14
N VAL A 251 -4.26 -28.59 5.45
CA VAL A 251 -3.38 -27.66 6.19
C VAL A 251 -2.01 -27.54 5.54
N GLN A 252 -1.47 -28.65 5.01
CA GLN A 252 -0.16 -28.67 4.36
C GLN A 252 -0.15 -27.90 3.04
N GLU A 253 -1.18 -28.04 2.20
CA GLU A 253 -1.27 -27.31 0.93
C GLU A 253 -1.56 -25.82 1.15
N LEU A 254 -2.39 -25.46 2.12
CA LEU A 254 -2.59 -24.06 2.52
C LEU A 254 -1.30 -23.42 3.02
N ARG A 255 -0.52 -24.12 3.83
CA ARG A 255 0.80 -23.64 4.27
C ARG A 255 1.74 -23.39 3.11
N LYS A 256 1.79 -24.30 2.12
CA LYS A 256 2.60 -24.10 0.90
C LYS A 256 2.17 -22.86 0.12
N LEU A 257 0.87 -22.59 0.04
CA LEU A 257 0.37 -21.36 -0.58
C LEU A 257 0.88 -20.13 0.19
N TYR A 258 0.76 -20.12 1.52
CA TYR A 258 1.23 -19.00 2.35
C TYR A 258 2.75 -18.80 2.25
N ASP A 259 3.52 -19.88 2.26
CA ASP A 259 4.98 -19.84 2.09
C ASP A 259 5.35 -19.30 0.70
N THR A 260 4.62 -19.70 -0.35
CA THR A 260 4.83 -19.20 -1.72
C THR A 260 4.55 -17.70 -1.82
N ILE A 261 3.43 -17.24 -1.27
CA ILE A 261 3.06 -15.81 -1.23
C ILE A 261 4.15 -15.02 -0.50
N SER A 262 4.61 -15.53 0.64
CA SER A 262 5.65 -14.87 1.44
C SER A 262 6.97 -14.80 0.71
N LEU A 263 7.38 -15.89 0.06
CA LEU A 263 8.61 -15.92 -0.74
C LEU A 263 8.55 -14.90 -1.89
N LEU A 264 7.41 -14.82 -2.60
CA LEU A 264 7.20 -13.80 -3.63
C LEU A 264 7.25 -12.39 -3.05
N HIS A 265 6.66 -12.17 -1.86
CA HIS A 265 6.71 -10.87 -1.20
C HIS A 265 8.15 -10.44 -0.90
N HIS A 266 8.99 -11.34 -0.38
CA HIS A 266 10.40 -11.07 -0.11
C HIS A 266 11.27 -10.94 -1.37
N SER A 267 10.80 -11.49 -2.51
CA SER A 267 11.55 -11.46 -3.78
C SER A 267 11.31 -10.18 -4.58
N TYR A 268 10.23 -9.45 -4.29
CA TYR A 268 10.02 -8.11 -4.81
C TYR A 268 10.79 -7.12 -3.92
N PRO A 269 11.28 -5.97 -4.45
CA PRO A 269 11.94 -4.95 -3.64
C PRO A 269 10.94 -4.20 -2.75
N CYS A 270 10.13 -4.90 -1.94
CA CYS A 270 9.30 -4.28 -0.92
C CYS A 270 10.19 -3.45 0.01
N THR A 271 9.74 -2.26 0.35
CA THR A 271 10.48 -1.33 1.21
C THR A 271 9.95 -1.31 2.65
N GLY A 272 9.03 -2.23 2.99
CA GLY A 272 8.69 -2.50 4.37
C GLY A 272 9.94 -2.95 5.12
N SER A 273 10.23 -2.32 6.26
CA SER A 273 11.41 -2.66 7.04
C SER A 273 11.32 -4.06 7.63
N MET A 274 12.48 -4.72 7.69
CA MET A 274 12.71 -5.96 8.43
C MET A 274 13.05 -5.71 9.90
N ASP A 275 13.20 -4.45 10.30
CA ASP A 275 13.36 -4.09 11.71
C ASP A 275 12.05 -4.33 12.46
N HIS A 276 12.16 -4.77 13.71
CA HIS A 276 11.01 -4.97 14.56
C HIS A 276 10.33 -3.63 14.86
N ASP A 277 9.05 -3.51 14.53
CA ASP A 277 8.23 -2.36 14.82
C ASP A 277 7.42 -2.58 16.10
N ARG A 278 7.55 -1.64 17.06
CA ARG A 278 6.89 -1.76 18.38
C ARG A 278 5.38 -1.54 18.34
N GLU A 279 4.89 -0.78 17.37
CA GLU A 279 3.45 -0.51 17.21
C GLU A 279 2.74 -1.74 16.65
N LEU A 280 3.38 -2.43 15.69
CA LEU A 280 2.85 -3.66 15.11
C LEU A 280 3.12 -4.90 15.96
N GLY A 281 4.22 -4.90 16.72
CA GLY A 281 4.73 -6.10 17.38
C GLY A 281 5.22 -7.15 16.38
N ASP A 282 5.65 -6.74 15.19
CA ASP A 282 6.26 -7.57 14.14
C ASP A 282 7.09 -6.62 13.25
N THR A 283 7.73 -7.15 12.21
CA THR A 283 8.32 -6.31 11.17
C THR A 283 7.22 -5.76 10.26
N VAL A 284 7.44 -4.56 9.69
CA VAL A 284 6.51 -3.96 8.73
C VAL A 284 6.35 -4.88 7.50
N LEU A 285 7.44 -5.49 7.05
CA LEU A 285 7.43 -6.40 5.91
C LEU A 285 6.55 -7.65 6.16
N HIS A 286 6.68 -8.29 7.33
CA HIS A 286 5.83 -9.42 7.66
C HIS A 286 4.36 -9.01 7.75
N TYR A 287 4.08 -7.87 8.36
CA TYR A 287 2.72 -7.32 8.44
C TYR A 287 2.12 -7.11 7.04
N ALA A 288 2.89 -6.55 6.11
CA ALA A 288 2.48 -6.38 4.71
C ALA A 288 2.30 -7.73 3.98
N SER A 289 3.15 -8.73 4.25
CA SER A 289 3.01 -10.08 3.70
C SER A 289 1.71 -10.76 4.13
N TYR A 290 1.26 -10.56 5.39
CA TYR A 290 -0.06 -11.01 5.81
C TYR A 290 -1.19 -10.36 5.00
N ILE A 291 -1.10 -9.06 4.71
CA ILE A 291 -2.09 -8.34 3.90
C ILE A 291 -2.20 -8.92 2.47
N ASP A 292 -1.08 -9.32 1.86
CA ASP A 292 -1.10 -10.03 0.57
C ASP A 292 -1.81 -11.39 0.69
N ARG A 293 -1.50 -12.17 1.73
CA ARG A 293 -2.17 -13.46 1.98
C ARG A 293 -3.67 -13.27 2.16
N GLU A 294 -4.10 -12.32 2.98
CA GLU A 294 -5.51 -11.96 3.20
C GLU A 294 -6.22 -11.69 1.86
N SER A 295 -5.62 -10.84 1.02
CA SER A 295 -6.19 -10.45 -0.28
C SER A 295 -6.32 -11.63 -1.24
N ILE A 296 -5.36 -12.57 -1.22
CA ILE A 296 -5.36 -13.75 -2.07
C ILE A 296 -6.36 -14.80 -1.59
N VAL A 297 -6.46 -15.08 -0.28
CA VAL A 297 -7.44 -16.06 0.23
C VAL A 297 -8.87 -15.59 0.02
N VAL A 298 -9.12 -14.28 0.15
CA VAL A 298 -10.43 -13.70 -0.16
C VAL A 298 -10.74 -13.88 -1.66
N ALA A 299 -9.78 -13.57 -2.53
CA ALA A 299 -9.99 -13.74 -3.97
C ALA A 299 -10.13 -15.22 -4.42
N LEU A 300 -9.68 -16.18 -3.60
CA LEU A 300 -9.91 -17.61 -3.81
C LEU A 300 -11.26 -18.11 -3.26
N GLY A 301 -12.00 -17.28 -2.49
CA GLY A 301 -13.21 -17.68 -1.77
C GLY A 301 -12.92 -18.61 -0.59
N LEU A 302 -11.86 -18.32 0.17
CA LEU A 302 -11.43 -19.06 1.36
C LEU A 302 -11.63 -18.21 2.62
N GLU A 303 -12.84 -17.72 2.86
CA GLU A 303 -13.16 -16.81 3.95
C GLU A 303 -12.87 -17.42 5.34
N GLY A 304 -12.93 -18.75 5.46
CA GLY A 304 -12.55 -19.46 6.68
C GLY A 304 -11.07 -19.35 7.06
N GLU A 305 -10.20 -19.07 6.07
CA GLU A 305 -8.78 -18.82 6.31
C GLU A 305 -8.49 -17.34 6.61
N LEU A 306 -9.30 -16.42 6.09
CA LEU A 306 -9.14 -14.98 6.34
C LEU A 306 -9.06 -14.69 7.84
N SER A 307 -9.99 -15.20 8.65
CA SER A 307 -10.02 -14.93 10.09
C SER A 307 -8.74 -15.37 10.80
N LYS A 308 -8.17 -16.53 10.41
CA LYS A 308 -6.94 -17.05 11.01
C LYS A 308 -5.73 -16.18 10.65
N ILE A 309 -5.67 -15.71 9.40
CA ILE A 309 -4.58 -14.87 8.92
C ILE A 309 -4.65 -13.48 9.56
N VAL A 310 -5.85 -12.90 9.69
CA VAL A 310 -6.07 -11.61 10.39
C VAL A 310 -5.71 -11.73 11.87
N GLU A 311 -6.14 -12.81 12.53
CA GLU A 311 -5.78 -13.08 13.93
C GLU A 311 -4.26 -13.19 14.10
N GLU A 312 -3.59 -13.93 13.22
CA GLU A 312 -2.13 -14.10 13.28
C GLU A 312 -1.39 -12.78 12.98
N ARG A 313 -1.89 -11.94 12.06
CA ARG A 313 -1.32 -10.61 11.76
C ARG A 313 -1.44 -9.66 12.95
N LEU A 314 -2.58 -9.66 13.63
CA LEU A 314 -2.85 -8.75 14.75
C LEU A 314 -2.26 -9.23 16.08
N LYS A 315 -1.79 -10.47 16.14
CA LYS A 315 -1.13 -11.02 17.33
C LYS A 315 0.29 -10.48 17.44
N PRO A 316 0.62 -9.74 18.52
CA PRO A 316 1.99 -9.29 18.75
C PRO A 316 2.95 -10.48 18.79
N LYS A 317 4.03 -10.40 18.01
CA LYS A 317 5.19 -11.27 18.10
C LYS A 317 6.13 -10.68 19.15
N LEU A 318 6.61 -11.54 20.04
CA LEU A 318 7.63 -11.14 20.99
C LEU A 318 8.96 -11.09 20.23
N SER A 319 9.66 -9.97 20.35
CA SER A 319 11.06 -9.81 19.93
C SER A 319 12.01 -10.64 20.79
#